data_AF-A0A3D4PEU2-F1
#
_entry.id   AF-A0A3D4PEU2-F1
#
_cell.length_a   1.000
_cell.length_b   1.000
_cell.length_c   1.000
_cell.angle_alpha   90.00
_cell.angle_beta   90.00
_cell.angle_gamma   90.00
#
_symmetry.space_group_name_H-M   'P 1'
#
loop_
_entity.id
_entity.type
_entity.pdbx_description
1 polymer ?
#
loop_
_entity_poly.entity_id
_entity_poly.type
_entity_poly.pdbx_seq_one_letter_code
_entity_poly.pdbx_strand_id
1 'polypeptide(L)'
;MVGPMTRRALLGTSAATLALAPWKMNSAWAADQNKDTELREAARAIPLVSDCDVIVCGGGPAGIAAAISAARSGAKVRLFE
;
A
#
# COMPACT_ATOMS: atom_id res chain seq x y z
N MET A 1 -3.20 -20.81 27.28
CA MET A 1 -2.63 -19.44 27.21
C MET A 1 -2.28 -19.17 25.75
N VAL A 2 -3.20 -18.58 24.98
CA VAL A 2 -3.02 -18.33 23.54
C VAL A 2 -2.44 -16.93 23.37
N GLY A 3 -1.22 -16.83 22.86
CA GLY A 3 -0.56 -15.53 22.60
C GLY A 3 -1.22 -14.75 21.45
N PRO A 4 -0.97 -13.44 21.32
CA PRO A 4 -1.62 -12.61 20.32
C PRO A 4 -1.26 -13.08 18.90
N MET A 5 -2.30 -13.42 18.13
CA MET A 5 -2.21 -13.83 16.73
C MET A 5 -1.63 -12.71 15.88
N THR A 6 -0.36 -12.84 15.49
CA THR A 6 0.30 -11.84 14.63
C THR A 6 -0.12 -12.08 13.18
N ARG A 7 -0.40 -11.00 12.42
CA ARG A 7 -0.70 -10.97 10.97
C ARG A 7 0.10 -11.94 10.06
N ARG A 8 1.30 -12.35 10.48
CA ARG A 8 2.17 -13.31 9.78
C ARG A 8 1.78 -14.79 10.00
N ALA A 9 1.15 -15.12 11.12
CA ALA A 9 0.70 -16.49 11.40
C ALA A 9 -0.40 -16.94 10.42
N LEU A 10 -1.28 -16.03 10.00
CA LEU A 10 -2.32 -16.28 8.99
C LEU A 10 -1.75 -16.54 7.58
N LEU A 11 -0.74 -15.79 7.16
CA LEU A 11 -0.08 -16.00 5.87
C LEU A 11 0.78 -17.27 5.85
N GLY A 12 1.44 -17.61 6.97
CA GLY A 12 2.33 -18.77 7.07
C GLY A 12 1.60 -20.12 7.10
N THR A 13 0.43 -20.19 7.74
CA THR A 13 -0.28 -21.47 7.94
C THR A 13 -1.01 -21.95 6.68
N SER A 14 -1.11 -21.12 5.64
CA SER A 14 -1.76 -21.46 4.37
C SER A 14 -0.80 -22.10 3.35
N ALA A 15 0.52 -21.91 3.48
CA ALA A 15 1.47 -22.30 2.44
C ALA A 15 1.67 -23.83 2.31
N ALA A 16 1.41 -24.60 3.37
CA ALA A 16 1.68 -26.04 3.37
C ALA A 16 0.58 -26.89 2.72
N THR A 17 -0.67 -26.42 2.66
CA THR A 17 -1.78 -27.14 2.00
C THR A 17 -1.91 -26.84 0.51
N LEU A 18 -1.26 -25.79 0.02
CA LEU A 18 -1.39 -25.32 -1.36
C LEU A 18 -0.39 -25.93 -2.34
N ALA A 19 0.56 -26.73 -1.86
CA ALA A 19 1.55 -27.41 -2.70
C ALA A 19 0.99 -28.65 -3.44
N LEU A 20 -0.23 -29.11 -3.13
CA LEU A 20 -0.85 -30.30 -3.76
C LEU A 20 -2.18 -30.03 -4.47
N ALA A 21 -2.70 -28.80 -4.47
CA ALA A 21 -3.86 -28.44 -5.27
C ALA A 21 -3.38 -27.99 -6.67
N PRO A 22 -4.07 -28.36 -7.77
CA PRO A 22 -3.85 -27.71 -9.05
C PRO A 22 -4.42 -26.30 -8.91
N TRP A 23 -3.62 -25.39 -8.34
CA TRP A 23 -3.98 -23.99 -8.19
C TRP A 23 -4.03 -23.40 -9.60
N LYS A 24 -5.19 -23.50 -10.24
CA LYS A 24 -5.57 -22.54 -11.29
C LYS A 24 -5.53 -21.19 -10.61
N MET A 25 -4.39 -20.53 -10.73
CA MET A 25 -4.14 -19.16 -10.31
C MET A 25 -5.09 -18.32 -11.15
N ASN A 26 -6.35 -18.27 -10.70
CA ASN A 26 -7.32 -17.38 -11.30
C ASN A 26 -6.76 -16.00 -11.00
N SER A 27 -6.39 -15.29 -12.06
CA SER A 27 -5.95 -13.91 -12.05
C SER A 27 -7.06 -13.06 -11.46
N ALA A 28 -7.18 -13.06 -10.13
CA ALA A 28 -8.06 -12.19 -9.37
C ALA A 28 -7.50 -10.75 -9.30
N TRP A 29 -6.38 -10.52 -10.00
CA TRP A 29 -5.99 -9.22 -10.55
C TRP A 29 -5.97 -9.39 -12.07
N ALA A 30 -7.15 -9.52 -12.67
CA ALA A 30 -7.30 -9.10 -14.05
C ALA A 30 -7.02 -7.60 -14.02
N ALA A 31 -5.77 -7.23 -14.30
CA ALA A 31 -5.40 -5.85 -14.50
C ALA A 31 -6.42 -5.25 -15.46
N ASP A 32 -7.14 -4.23 -15.00
CA ASP A 32 -8.00 -3.45 -15.86
C ASP A 32 -7.11 -2.94 -17.02
N GLN A 33 -7.33 -3.50 -18.20
CA GLN A 33 -6.53 -3.22 -19.40
C GLN A 33 -7.04 -1.94 -20.08
N ASN A 34 -7.81 -1.09 -19.40
CA ASN A 34 -8.08 0.24 -19.93
C ASN A 34 -6.84 1.12 -19.77
N LYS A 35 -5.88 0.91 -20.68
CA LYS A 35 -4.63 1.65 -20.77
C LYS A 35 -4.87 3.00 -21.45
N ASP A 36 -5.81 3.78 -20.93
CA ASP A 36 -5.86 5.21 -21.20
C ASP A 36 -4.58 5.80 -20.64
N THR A 37 -3.60 5.98 -21.52
CA THR A 37 -2.23 6.37 -21.16
C THR A 37 -2.18 7.83 -20.70
N GLU A 38 -3.23 8.60 -20.97
CA GLU A 38 -3.35 10.02 -20.66
C GLU A 38 -4.74 10.35 -20.09
N LEU A 39 -4.76 10.98 -18.91
CA LEU A 39 -5.92 11.70 -18.40
C LEU A 39 -5.78 13.18 -18.77
N ARG A 40 -6.64 13.68 -19.66
CA ARG A 40 -6.66 15.11 -20.04
C ARG A 40 -7.53 15.90 -19.08
N GLU A 41 -6.90 16.78 -18.30
CA GLU A 41 -7.57 17.79 -17.48
C GLU A 41 -7.38 19.20 -18.04
N ALA A 42 -8.30 20.11 -17.73
CA ALA A 42 -8.17 21.51 -18.13
C ALA A 42 -7.05 22.20 -17.35
N ALA A 43 -6.19 22.94 -18.04
CA ALA A 43 -5.11 23.69 -17.40
C ALA A 43 -5.68 24.72 -16.40
N ARG A 44 -5.29 24.59 -15.13
CA ARG A 44 -5.64 25.54 -14.07
C ARG A 44 -4.50 25.70 -13.07
N ALA A 45 -4.42 26.86 -12.43
CA ALA A 45 -3.57 27.03 -11.27
C ALA A 45 -4.16 26.27 -10.08
N ILE A 46 -3.36 25.43 -9.42
CA ILE A 46 -3.75 24.71 -8.20
C ILE A 46 -3.07 25.39 -7.02
N PRO A 47 -3.82 25.87 -6.01
CA PRO A 47 -3.21 26.53 -4.84
C PRO A 47 -2.41 25.52 -4.03
N LEU A 48 -1.16 25.87 -3.73
CA LEU A 48 -0.28 25.08 -2.88
C LEU A 48 -0.65 25.30 -1.41
N VAL A 49 -1.16 24.26 -0.75
CA VAL A 49 -1.58 24.34 0.66
C VAL A 49 -0.37 24.28 1.60
N SER A 50 0.62 23.44 1.30
CA SER A 50 1.87 23.32 2.08
C SER A 50 2.85 22.36 1.41
N ASP A 51 4.15 22.64 1.56
CA ASP A 51 5.23 21.73 1.16
C ASP A 51 5.53 20.67 2.21
N CYS A 52 6.14 19.57 1.76
CA CYS A 52 6.68 18.48 2.56
C CYS A 52 7.77 17.75 1.77
N ASP A 53 8.72 17.13 2.48
CA ASP A 53 9.80 16.37 1.85
C ASP A 53 9.32 14.97 1.45
N VAL A 54 8.36 14.40 2.19
CA VAL A 54 7.81 13.06 1.96
C VAL A 54 6.29 13.07 2.13
N ILE A 55 5.58 12.53 1.12
CA ILE A 55 4.15 12.20 1.20
C ILE A 55 4.00 10.68 1.28
N VAL A 56 3.21 10.22 2.24
CA VAL A 56 2.82 8.80 2.35
C VAL A 56 1.32 8.70 2.08
N CYS A 57 0.93 7.82 1.16
CA CYS A 57 -0.46 7.54 0.82
C CYS A 57 -0.84 6.14 1.33
N GLY A 58 -1.86 6.08 2.20
CA GLY A 58 -2.36 4.90 2.91
C GLY A 58 -1.80 4.80 4.33
N GLY A 59 -2.67 4.68 5.34
CA GLY A 59 -2.27 4.54 6.75
C GLY A 59 -2.42 3.13 7.31
N GLY A 60 -2.29 2.13 6.43
CA GLY A 60 -2.04 0.75 6.85
C GLY A 60 -0.70 0.62 7.60
N PRO A 61 -0.38 -0.58 8.13
CA PRO A 61 0.81 -0.76 8.98
C PRO A 61 2.13 -0.39 8.30
N ALA A 62 2.23 -0.61 6.98
CA ALA A 62 3.40 -0.24 6.20
C ALA A 62 3.50 1.29 6.03
N GLY A 63 2.38 1.97 5.74
CA GLY A 63 2.35 3.41 5.56
C GLY A 63 2.67 4.19 6.83
N ILE A 64 2.07 3.80 7.96
CA ILE A 64 2.40 4.41 9.26
C ILE A 64 3.87 4.17 9.62
N ALA A 65 4.39 2.95 9.42
CA ALA A 65 5.81 2.65 9.66
C ALA A 65 6.73 3.51 8.78
N ALA A 66 6.39 3.71 7.50
CA ALA A 66 7.13 4.56 6.58
C ALA A 66 7.10 6.03 7.02
N ALA A 67 5.92 6.57 7.35
CA ALA A 67 5.76 7.96 7.76
C ALA A 67 6.56 8.28 9.04
N ILE A 68 6.49 7.40 10.04
CA ILE A 68 7.24 7.55 11.29
C ILE A 68 8.75 7.46 11.03
N SER A 69 9.18 6.54 10.17
CA SER A 69 10.61 6.36 9.87
C SER A 69 11.18 7.60 9.16
N ALA A 70 10.48 8.12 8.15
CA ALA A 70 10.88 9.34 7.45
C ALA A 70 10.91 10.57 8.39
N ALA A 71 9.91 10.73 9.26
CA ALA A 71 9.88 11.81 10.23
C ALA A 71 11.05 11.72 11.23
N ARG A 72 11.41 10.51 11.68
CA ARG A 72 12.57 10.27 12.56
C ARG A 72 13.90 10.57 11.90
N SER A 73 13.97 10.49 10.57
CA SER A 73 15.12 10.93 9.79
C SER A 73 15.16 12.45 9.55
N GLY A 74 14.21 13.21 10.11
CA GLY A 74 14.15 14.67 10.04
C GLY A 74 13.34 15.23 8.87
N ALA A 75 12.65 14.39 8.10
CA ALA A 75 11.81 14.86 7.00
C ALA A 75 10.51 15.51 7.50
N LYS A 76 10.04 16.55 6.81
CA LYS A 76 8.68 17.07 6.93
C LYS A 76 7.73 16.11 6.20
N VAL A 77 7.02 15.28 6.95
CA VAL A 77 6.15 14.22 6.40
C VAL A 77 4.68 14.62 6.40
N ARG A 78 3.95 14.24 5.34
CA ARG A 78 2.49 14.26 5.29
C ARG A 78 1.94 12.87 5.00
N LEU A 79 1.02 12.38 5.84
CA LEU A 79 0.33 11.10 5.65
C LEU A 79 -1.12 11.37 5.22
N PHE A 80 -1.56 10.71 4.16
CA PHE A 80 -2.96 10.62 3.73
C PHE A 80 -3.44 9.20 3.98
N GLU A 81 -4.61 9.04 4.59
CA GLU A 81 -5.28 7.73 4.80
C GLU A 81 -6.51 7.65 3.89
#